data_AF-A0A6N8F8E2-F1
#
_entry.id   AF-A0A6N8F8E2-F1
#
_cell.length_a   1.000
_cell.length_b   1.000
_cell.length_c   1.000
_cell.angle_alpha   90.00
_cell.angle_beta   90.00
_cell.angle_gamma   90.00
#
_symmetry.space_group_name_H-M   'P 1'
#
loop_
_entity.id
_entity.type
_entity.pdbx_description
1 polymer ?
#
loop_
_entity_poly.entity_id
_entity_poly.type
_entity_poly.pdbx_seq_one_letter_code
_entity_poly.pdbx_strand_id
1 'polypeptide(L)'
;MDILLWIGIVFCISQSAIFSGLNLAFFSLSRLQLEVESSKGNKSAQKILKLRGDSNFLLTTILWGNVGINVLLTLLSDSALAGISSFLFSTIAITIIGEIIPQAYFSRNALKMGSMLSPVIRFYQILFYPVAKPTAIILDVWLGKEGITYLAESELSSIIRKHVEAEDTEINHVEGIGALNFFKLDKIVVADEGELIDPDSILALKTKMDLPIIPDIKPSADDPFLKSLHKSGHRWVVLTNLDNQPLLVIDADGLLRAALFEHEQFDPYLYCHRPVIITDEKTSLSEAVIKMKMSESVDKSFDGVIERDVLLIWSDTKRIITGADIYGRLLKGMQPPELQTTSTSGS
;
A
#
# COMPACT_ATOMS: atom_id res chain seq x y z
N MET A 1 -53.67 4.21 -34.62
CA MET A 1 -52.23 4.38 -34.92
C MET A 1 -51.50 4.99 -33.74
N ASP A 2 -52.11 5.96 -33.05
CA ASP A 2 -51.49 6.73 -31.96
C ASP A 2 -51.01 5.91 -30.76
N ILE A 3 -51.74 4.87 -30.34
CA ILE A 3 -51.35 4.04 -29.19
C ILE A 3 -50.00 3.32 -29.44
N LEU A 4 -49.80 2.77 -30.64
CA LEU A 4 -48.56 2.09 -31.00
C LEU A 4 -47.37 3.06 -31.03
N LEU A 5 -47.62 4.29 -31.47
CA LEU A 5 -46.63 5.37 -31.50
C LEU A 5 -46.22 5.75 -30.07
N TRP A 6 -47.18 5.99 -29.17
CA TRP A 6 -46.90 6.29 -27.76
C TRP A 6 -46.19 5.13 -27.04
N ILE A 7 -46.54 3.89 -27.34
CA ILE A 7 -45.80 2.71 -26.85
C ILE A 7 -44.35 2.73 -27.36
N GLY A 8 -44.14 3.06 -28.64
CA GLY A 8 -42.81 3.23 -29.21
C GLY A 8 -41.99 4.33 -28.53
N ILE A 9 -42.61 5.48 -28.23
CA ILE A 9 -41.99 6.59 -27.50
C ILE A 9 -41.56 6.14 -26.09
N VAL A 10 -42.46 5.51 -25.34
CA VAL A 10 -42.16 5.00 -23.98
C VAL A 10 -41.06 3.96 -24.03
N PHE A 11 -41.09 3.06 -25.02
CA PHE A 11 -40.02 2.09 -25.24
C PHE A 11 -38.67 2.79 -25.50
N CYS A 12 -38.62 3.78 -26.39
CA CYS A 12 -37.40 4.50 -26.68
C CYS A 12 -36.86 5.26 -25.47
N ILE A 13 -37.73 5.92 -24.68
CA ILE A 13 -37.32 6.57 -23.42
C ILE A 13 -36.70 5.54 -22.46
N SER A 14 -37.31 4.36 -22.34
CA SER A 14 -36.78 3.29 -21.47
C SER A 14 -35.40 2.80 -21.90
N GLN A 15 -35.19 2.65 -23.22
CA GLN A 15 -33.93 2.16 -23.74
C GLN A 15 -32.84 3.24 -23.71
N SER A 16 -33.20 4.50 -23.96
CA SER A 16 -32.34 5.68 -23.76
C SER A 16 -31.83 5.71 -22.31
N ALA A 17 -32.74 5.55 -21.34
CA ALA A 17 -32.40 5.43 -19.92
C ALA A 17 -31.43 4.30 -19.61
N ILE A 18 -31.65 3.12 -20.20
CA ILE A 18 -30.77 1.96 -20.00
C ILE A 18 -29.37 2.22 -20.58
N PHE A 19 -29.27 2.67 -21.83
CA PHE A 19 -27.96 2.89 -22.46
C PHE A 19 -27.17 3.99 -21.77
N SER A 20 -27.82 5.13 -21.51
CA SER A 20 -27.20 6.27 -20.85
C SER A 20 -26.74 5.93 -19.44
N GLY A 21 -27.61 5.29 -18.64
CA GLY A 21 -27.28 4.84 -17.30
C GLY A 21 -26.17 3.78 -17.28
N LEU A 22 -26.19 2.82 -18.21
CA LEU A 22 -25.20 1.76 -18.29
C LEU A 22 -23.84 2.25 -18.76
N ASN A 23 -23.78 3.24 -19.64
CA ASN A 23 -22.53 3.90 -19.99
C ASN A 23 -21.81 4.34 -18.71
N LEU A 24 -22.51 5.06 -17.85
CA LEU A 24 -21.93 5.52 -16.60
C LEU A 24 -21.67 4.36 -15.63
N ALA A 25 -22.57 3.39 -15.51
CA ALA A 25 -22.38 2.25 -14.58
C ALA A 25 -21.17 1.36 -14.92
N PHE A 26 -20.88 1.12 -16.20
CA PHE A 26 -19.74 0.29 -16.58
C PHE A 26 -18.40 1.03 -16.47
N PHE A 27 -18.40 2.35 -16.69
CA PHE A 27 -17.17 3.14 -16.79
C PHE A 27 -16.90 4.06 -15.58
N SER A 28 -17.81 4.17 -14.60
CA SER A 28 -17.59 4.98 -13.39
C SER A 28 -16.58 4.37 -12.41
N LEU A 29 -16.44 3.05 -12.41
CA LEU A 29 -15.43 2.35 -11.61
C LEU A 29 -14.19 2.08 -12.44
N SER A 30 -13.00 2.22 -11.85
CA SER A 30 -11.76 1.86 -12.52
C SER A 30 -11.64 0.33 -12.69
N ARG A 31 -10.84 -0.11 -13.66
CA ARG A 31 -10.55 -1.54 -13.83
C ARG A 31 -9.94 -2.17 -12.58
N LEU A 32 -9.02 -1.44 -11.93
CA LEU A 32 -8.41 -1.86 -10.67
C LEU A 32 -9.47 -2.07 -9.56
N GLN A 33 -10.40 -1.11 -9.39
CA GLN A 33 -11.48 -1.24 -8.41
C GLN A 33 -12.36 -2.46 -8.69
N LEU A 34 -12.69 -2.71 -9.95
CA LEU A 34 -13.46 -3.89 -10.35
C LEU A 34 -12.70 -5.20 -10.08
N GLU A 35 -11.39 -5.25 -10.34
CA GLU A 35 -10.55 -6.43 -10.07
C GLU A 35 -10.43 -6.70 -8.56
N VAL A 36 -10.30 -5.65 -7.74
CA VAL A 36 -10.32 -5.75 -6.27
C VAL A 36 -11.66 -6.30 -5.79
N GLU A 37 -12.78 -5.73 -6.25
CA GLU A 37 -14.13 -6.21 -5.87
C GLU A 37 -14.41 -7.64 -6.35
N SER A 38 -13.95 -7.99 -7.54
CA SER A 38 -14.03 -9.36 -8.07
C SER A 38 -13.24 -10.34 -7.21
N SER A 39 -12.06 -9.94 -6.74
CA SER A 39 -11.20 -10.76 -5.87
C SER A 39 -11.82 -10.99 -4.49
N LYS A 40 -12.65 -10.06 -4.00
CA LYS A 40 -13.49 -10.22 -2.81
C LYS A 40 -14.70 -11.16 -3.02
N GLY A 41 -14.86 -11.75 -4.21
CA GLY A 41 -15.97 -12.66 -4.54
C GLY A 41 -17.24 -11.96 -5.05
N ASN A 42 -17.18 -10.67 -5.38
CA ASN A 42 -18.33 -9.92 -5.88
C ASN A 42 -18.71 -10.37 -7.31
N LYS A 43 -19.78 -11.16 -7.44
CA LYS A 43 -20.30 -11.66 -8.72
C LYS A 43 -20.69 -10.54 -9.69
N SER A 44 -21.10 -9.37 -9.18
CA SER A 44 -21.45 -8.22 -10.02
C SER A 44 -20.23 -7.64 -10.71
N ALA A 45 -19.14 -7.44 -9.96
CA ALA A 45 -17.87 -6.98 -10.51
C ALA A 45 -17.32 -7.96 -11.55
N GLN A 46 -17.40 -9.27 -11.29
CA GLN A 46 -16.98 -10.31 -12.25
C GLN A 46 -17.74 -10.25 -13.58
N LYS A 47 -19.06 -10.01 -13.55
CA LYS A 47 -19.87 -9.86 -14.77
C LYS A 47 -19.47 -8.62 -15.57
N ILE A 48 -19.28 -7.49 -14.87
CA ILE A 48 -18.86 -6.23 -15.48
C ILE A 48 -17.46 -6.36 -16.08
N LEU A 49 -16.50 -6.95 -15.37
CA LEU A 49 -15.15 -7.22 -15.88
C LEU A 49 -15.17 -8.07 -17.16
N LYS A 50 -16.02 -9.10 -17.22
CA LYS A 50 -16.17 -9.93 -18.43
C LYS A 50 -16.66 -9.12 -19.63
N LEU A 51 -17.53 -8.12 -19.42
CA LEU A 51 -18.00 -7.24 -20.48
C LEU A 51 -16.94 -6.21 -20.87
N ARG A 52 -16.21 -5.65 -19.90
CA ARG A 52 -15.11 -4.70 -20.11
C ARG A 52 -13.84 -5.32 -20.66
N GLY A 53 -13.76 -6.65 -20.79
CA GLY A 53 -12.66 -7.33 -21.47
C GLY A 53 -12.44 -6.81 -22.90
N ASP A 54 -13.52 -6.40 -23.58
CA ASP A 54 -13.49 -5.63 -24.82
C ASP A 54 -14.18 -4.27 -24.60
N SER A 55 -13.49 -3.40 -23.86
CA SER A 55 -14.00 -2.11 -23.38
C SER A 55 -14.45 -1.18 -24.51
N ASN A 56 -13.65 -1.08 -25.59
CA ASN A 56 -14.02 -0.26 -26.75
C ASN A 56 -15.25 -0.81 -27.48
N PHE A 57 -15.43 -2.13 -27.56
CA PHE A 57 -16.64 -2.72 -28.11
C PHE A 57 -17.87 -2.49 -27.22
N LEU A 58 -17.71 -2.60 -25.91
CA LEU A 58 -18.77 -2.27 -24.96
C LEU A 58 -19.19 -0.80 -25.07
N LEU A 59 -18.21 0.12 -25.06
CA LEU A 59 -18.43 1.56 -25.19
C LEU A 59 -19.17 1.89 -26.48
N THR A 60 -18.66 1.41 -27.62
CA THR A 60 -19.28 1.68 -28.93
C THR A 60 -20.67 1.08 -29.05
N THR A 61 -20.93 -0.11 -28.53
CA THR A 61 -22.28 -0.70 -28.50
C THR A 61 -23.26 0.19 -27.75
N ILE A 62 -22.86 0.68 -26.58
CA ILE A 62 -23.70 1.56 -25.75
C ILE A 62 -23.93 2.90 -26.44
N LEU A 63 -22.91 3.50 -27.04
CA LEU A 63 -23.02 4.79 -27.73
C LEU A 63 -23.89 4.71 -28.99
N TRP A 64 -23.70 3.68 -29.82
CA TRP A 64 -24.55 3.44 -30.99
C TRP A 64 -26.00 3.23 -30.60
N GLY A 65 -26.26 2.45 -29.54
CA GLY A 65 -27.59 2.26 -28.99
C GLY A 65 -28.21 3.57 -28.48
N ASN A 66 -27.47 4.33 -27.67
CA ASN A 66 -27.96 5.59 -27.10
C ASN A 66 -28.33 6.59 -28.18
N VAL A 67 -27.40 6.87 -29.10
CA VAL A 67 -27.62 7.83 -30.18
C VAL A 67 -28.74 7.37 -31.10
N GLY A 68 -28.75 6.09 -31.49
CA GLY A 68 -29.78 5.53 -32.37
C GLY A 68 -31.19 5.65 -31.78
N ILE A 69 -31.34 5.37 -30.49
CA ILE A 69 -32.64 5.42 -29.82
C ILE A 69 -33.10 6.85 -29.55
N ASN A 70 -32.18 7.76 -29.22
CA ASN A 70 -32.50 9.18 -29.08
C ASN A 70 -33.00 9.76 -30.42
N VAL A 71 -32.32 9.44 -31.53
CA VAL A 71 -32.75 9.85 -32.87
C VAL A 71 -34.12 9.23 -33.21
N LEU A 72 -34.32 7.94 -32.93
CA LEU A 72 -35.61 7.28 -33.16
C LEU A 72 -36.74 7.93 -32.33
N LEU A 73 -36.47 8.27 -31.07
CA LEU A 73 -37.42 8.96 -30.21
C LEU A 73 -37.80 10.34 -30.75
N THR A 74 -36.83 11.10 -31.26
CA THR A 74 -37.11 12.40 -31.90
C THR A 74 -37.98 12.22 -33.14
N LEU A 75 -37.69 11.25 -34.00
CA LEU A 75 -38.49 10.96 -35.20
C LEU A 75 -39.93 10.51 -34.86
N LEU A 76 -40.09 9.67 -33.84
CA LEU A 76 -41.40 9.27 -33.35
C LEU A 76 -42.15 10.46 -32.73
N SER A 77 -41.46 11.29 -31.95
CA SER A 77 -42.06 12.48 -31.34
C SER A 77 -42.56 13.46 -32.40
N ASP A 78 -41.82 13.63 -33.50
CA ASP A 78 -42.22 14.48 -34.63
C ASP A 78 -43.43 13.94 -35.39
N SER A 79 -43.61 12.62 -35.39
CA SER A 79 -44.80 11.97 -35.95
C SER A 79 -46.03 12.09 -35.03
N ALA A 80 -45.86 12.31 -33.73
CA ALA A 80 -46.93 12.41 -32.75
C ALA A 80 -47.32 13.84 -32.36
N LEU A 81 -46.37 14.77 -32.40
CA LEU A 81 -46.51 16.15 -31.93
C LEU A 81 -46.13 17.11 -33.06
N ALA A 82 -46.74 18.29 -33.11
CA ALA A 82 -46.52 19.24 -34.21
C ALA A 82 -45.42 20.27 -33.89
N GLY A 83 -44.43 20.37 -34.77
CA GLY A 83 -43.46 21.47 -34.83
C GLY A 83 -42.64 21.62 -33.54
N ILE A 84 -42.62 22.82 -32.95
CA ILE A 84 -41.78 23.13 -31.78
C ILE A 84 -42.10 22.22 -30.58
N SER A 85 -43.34 21.71 -30.47
CA SER A 85 -43.74 20.82 -29.38
C SER A 85 -43.06 19.45 -29.44
N SER A 86 -42.79 18.88 -30.62
CA SER A 86 -42.08 17.61 -30.78
C SER A 86 -40.62 17.74 -30.36
N PHE A 87 -39.98 18.84 -30.76
CA PHE A 87 -38.62 19.18 -30.38
C PHE A 87 -38.49 19.37 -28.86
N LEU A 88 -39.34 20.20 -28.25
CA LEU A 88 -39.31 20.44 -26.80
C LEU A 88 -39.59 19.16 -26.01
N PHE A 89 -40.60 18.39 -26.41
CA PHE A 89 -40.93 17.12 -25.76
C PHE A 89 -39.76 16.13 -25.83
N SER A 90 -39.23 15.86 -27.02
CA SER A 90 -38.12 14.91 -27.18
C SER A 90 -36.87 15.38 -26.44
N THR A 91 -36.54 16.67 -26.50
CA THR A 91 -35.39 17.24 -25.78
C THR A 91 -35.52 17.06 -24.28
N ILE A 92 -36.67 17.41 -23.68
CA ILE A 92 -36.89 17.29 -22.24
C ILE A 92 -36.95 15.81 -21.83
N ALA A 93 -37.66 14.98 -22.59
CA ALA A 93 -37.81 13.56 -22.29
C ALA A 93 -36.46 12.83 -22.35
N ILE A 94 -35.67 13.02 -23.41
CA ILE A 94 -34.33 12.44 -23.55
C ILE A 94 -33.44 12.95 -22.41
N THR A 95 -33.33 14.27 -22.25
CA THR A 95 -32.36 14.85 -21.32
C THR A 95 -32.68 14.49 -19.87
N ILE A 96 -33.92 14.68 -19.43
CA ILE A 96 -34.28 14.49 -18.02
C ILE A 96 -34.51 13.01 -17.71
N ILE A 97 -35.39 12.35 -18.49
CA ILE A 97 -35.87 10.99 -18.19
C ILE A 97 -34.94 9.94 -18.79
N GLY A 98 -34.41 10.18 -19.99
CA GLY A 98 -33.50 9.27 -20.69
C GLY A 98 -32.04 9.36 -20.23
N GLU A 99 -31.58 10.51 -19.72
CA GLU A 99 -30.15 10.69 -19.44
C GLU A 99 -29.87 11.07 -17.98
N ILE A 100 -30.29 12.24 -17.52
CA ILE A 100 -29.87 12.80 -16.21
C ILE A 100 -30.32 11.91 -15.05
N ILE A 101 -31.62 11.58 -14.97
CA ILE A 101 -32.15 10.76 -13.87
C ILE A 101 -31.52 9.35 -13.86
N PRO A 102 -31.48 8.61 -14.99
CA PRO A 102 -30.85 7.31 -15.05
C PRO A 102 -29.36 7.35 -14.70
N GLN A 103 -28.59 8.27 -15.27
CA GLN A 103 -27.16 8.39 -14.97
C GLN A 103 -26.90 8.67 -13.48
N ALA A 104 -27.68 9.57 -12.87
CA ALA A 104 -27.56 9.87 -11.45
C ALA A 104 -27.87 8.65 -10.56
N TYR A 105 -28.85 7.83 -10.93
CA TYR A 105 -29.19 6.61 -10.20
C TYR A 105 -28.16 5.50 -10.41
N PHE A 106 -27.72 5.29 -11.65
CA PHE A 106 -26.81 4.22 -12.05
C PHE A 106 -25.39 4.47 -11.55
N SER A 107 -24.94 5.72 -11.46
CA SER A 107 -23.62 6.04 -10.89
C SER A 107 -23.50 5.60 -9.43
N ARG A 108 -24.56 5.77 -8.64
CA ARG A 108 -24.62 5.35 -7.23
C ARG A 108 -24.81 3.84 -7.06
N ASN A 109 -25.36 3.17 -8.07
CA ASN A 109 -25.69 1.74 -8.05
C ASN A 109 -24.95 0.95 -9.14
N ALA A 110 -23.75 1.39 -9.52
CA ALA A 110 -23.05 0.96 -10.74
C ALA A 110 -22.89 -0.56 -10.84
N LEU A 111 -22.36 -1.20 -9.78
CA LEU A 111 -22.18 -2.65 -9.75
C LEU A 111 -23.49 -3.42 -9.88
N LYS A 112 -24.53 -3.00 -9.14
CA LYS A 112 -25.84 -3.66 -9.13
C LYS A 112 -26.54 -3.55 -10.48
N MET A 113 -26.63 -2.32 -11.02
CA MET A 113 -27.33 -2.06 -12.28
C MET A 113 -26.56 -2.62 -13.48
N GLY A 114 -25.24 -2.43 -13.51
CA GLY A 114 -24.37 -2.98 -14.55
C GLY A 114 -24.45 -4.50 -14.63
N SER A 115 -24.46 -5.19 -13.48
CA SER A 115 -24.55 -6.65 -13.45
C SER A 115 -25.95 -7.20 -13.76
N MET A 116 -27.00 -6.49 -13.33
CA MET A 116 -28.40 -6.87 -13.60
C MET A 116 -28.76 -6.72 -15.07
N LEU A 117 -28.31 -5.66 -15.72
CA LEU A 117 -28.60 -5.35 -17.13
C LEU A 117 -27.50 -5.81 -18.11
N SER A 118 -26.44 -6.45 -17.60
CA SER A 118 -25.46 -7.19 -18.40
C SER A 118 -26.06 -8.05 -19.52
N PRO A 119 -27.11 -8.88 -19.32
CA PRO A 119 -27.71 -9.66 -20.40
C PRO A 119 -28.35 -8.80 -21.49
N VAL A 120 -28.96 -7.66 -21.13
CA VAL A 120 -29.55 -6.72 -22.10
C VAL A 120 -28.46 -6.16 -23.01
N ILE A 121 -27.32 -5.78 -22.44
CA ILE A 121 -26.19 -5.28 -23.24
C ILE A 121 -25.57 -6.36 -24.11
N ARG A 122 -25.49 -7.61 -23.64
CA ARG A 122 -25.03 -8.71 -24.51
C ARG A 122 -25.94 -8.91 -25.72
N PHE A 123 -27.25 -8.78 -25.54
CA PHE A 123 -28.18 -8.79 -26.66
C PHE A 123 -27.87 -7.67 -27.67
N TYR A 124 -27.66 -6.43 -27.18
CA TYR A 124 -27.30 -5.31 -28.03
C TYR A 124 -25.91 -5.41 -28.67
N GLN A 125 -24.95 -6.05 -28.02
CA GLN A 125 -23.65 -6.35 -28.60
C GLN A 125 -23.78 -7.26 -29.82
N ILE A 126 -24.71 -8.23 -29.78
CA ILE A 126 -24.99 -9.09 -30.94
C ILE A 126 -25.73 -8.28 -32.02
N LEU A 127 -26.75 -7.51 -31.64
CA LEU A 127 -27.55 -6.72 -32.57
C LEU A 127 -26.72 -5.65 -33.31
N PHE A 128 -25.90 -4.90 -32.59
CA PHE A 128 -25.06 -3.83 -33.14
C PHE A 128 -23.66 -4.30 -33.53
N TYR A 129 -23.36 -5.59 -33.44
CA TYR A 129 -22.09 -6.16 -33.89
C TYR A 129 -21.58 -5.62 -35.24
N PRO A 130 -22.40 -5.56 -36.32
CA PRO A 130 -21.91 -5.13 -37.63
C PRO A 130 -21.45 -3.67 -37.69
N VAL A 131 -21.92 -2.80 -36.77
CA VAL A 131 -21.55 -1.38 -36.75
C VAL A 131 -20.63 -1.04 -35.58
N ALA A 132 -20.91 -1.55 -34.39
CA ALA A 132 -20.15 -1.28 -33.17
C ALA A 132 -18.76 -1.93 -33.21
N LYS A 133 -18.62 -3.16 -33.73
CA LYS A 133 -17.31 -3.84 -33.74
C LYS A 133 -16.29 -3.14 -34.66
N PRO A 134 -16.64 -2.73 -35.89
CA PRO A 134 -15.74 -1.90 -36.71
C PRO A 134 -15.33 -0.59 -36.02
N THR A 135 -16.28 0.13 -35.39
CA THR A 135 -15.94 1.35 -34.62
C THR A 135 -14.98 1.05 -33.48
N ALA A 136 -15.18 -0.07 -32.77
CA ALA A 136 -14.30 -0.49 -31.68
C ALA A 136 -12.88 -0.80 -32.15
N ILE A 137 -12.74 -1.46 -33.30
CA ILE A 137 -11.42 -1.77 -33.90
C ILE A 137 -10.67 -0.48 -34.25
N ILE A 138 -11.37 0.53 -34.78
CA ILE A 138 -10.77 1.84 -35.07
C ILE A 138 -10.25 2.49 -33.78
N LEU A 139 -11.04 2.45 -32.70
CA LEU A 139 -10.62 2.96 -31.39
C LEU A 139 -9.46 2.14 -30.80
N ASP A 140 -9.49 0.82 -30.92
CA ASP A 140 -8.40 -0.06 -30.46
C ASP A 140 -7.07 0.28 -31.15
N VAL A 141 -7.08 0.58 -32.46
CA VAL A 141 -5.88 0.96 -33.21
C VAL A 141 -5.40 2.36 -32.85
N TRP A 142 -6.32 3.29 -32.61
CA TRP A 142 -5.96 4.69 -32.39
C TRP A 142 -5.55 5.01 -30.95
N LEU A 143 -6.30 4.47 -29.97
CA LEU A 143 -6.14 4.79 -28.55
C LEU A 143 -5.58 3.61 -27.73
N GLY A 144 -5.55 2.41 -28.31
CA GLY A 144 -5.23 1.19 -27.59
C GLY A 144 -6.41 0.65 -26.79
N LYS A 145 -6.16 -0.48 -26.11
CA LYS A 145 -7.13 -1.11 -25.22
C LYS A 145 -7.07 -0.50 -23.83
N GLU A 146 -8.18 -0.61 -23.11
CA GLU A 146 -8.23 -0.20 -21.71
C GLU A 146 -7.20 -0.95 -20.85
N GLY A 147 -6.22 -0.22 -20.32
CA GLY A 147 -5.21 -0.72 -19.39
C GLY A 147 -5.65 -0.61 -17.92
N ILE A 148 -4.89 -1.24 -17.03
CA ILE A 148 -4.99 -1.03 -15.58
C ILE A 148 -4.03 0.10 -15.21
N THR A 149 -4.56 1.22 -14.71
CA THR A 149 -3.73 2.26 -14.11
C THR A 149 -3.42 1.86 -12.67
N TYR A 150 -2.17 1.50 -12.40
CA TYR A 150 -1.68 1.26 -11.05
C TYR A 150 -1.29 2.60 -10.40
N LEU A 151 -1.55 2.72 -9.10
CA LEU A 151 -1.22 3.90 -8.31
C LEU A 151 0.28 3.87 -7.96
N ALA A 152 0.97 4.99 -8.15
CA ALA A 152 2.32 5.14 -7.64
C ALA A 152 2.32 5.22 -6.11
N GLU A 153 3.43 4.87 -5.44
CA GLU A 153 3.54 4.91 -3.97
C GLU A 153 3.20 6.30 -3.39
N SER A 154 3.58 7.39 -4.07
CA SER A 154 3.25 8.75 -3.66
C SER A 154 1.75 9.04 -3.69
N GLU A 155 1.04 8.44 -4.64
CA GLU A 155 -0.41 8.56 -4.76
C GLU A 155 -1.11 7.71 -3.69
N LEU A 156 -0.64 6.46 -3.48
CA LEU A 156 -1.12 5.60 -2.41
C LEU A 156 -0.91 6.23 -1.02
N SER A 157 0.26 6.82 -0.79
CA SER A 157 0.58 7.54 0.44
C SER A 157 -0.35 8.75 0.64
N SER A 158 -0.63 9.50 -0.44
CA SER A 158 -1.59 10.61 -0.41
C SER A 158 -3.00 10.15 -0.06
N ILE A 159 -3.43 9.02 -0.62
CA ILE A 159 -4.74 8.41 -0.33
C ILE A 159 -4.82 7.98 1.13
N ILE A 160 -3.81 7.28 1.67
CA ILE A 160 -3.79 6.88 3.09
C ILE A 160 -3.84 8.10 3.99
N ARG A 161 -3.04 9.14 3.71
CA ARG A 161 -3.07 10.40 4.46
C ARG A 161 -4.45 11.03 4.47
N LYS A 162 -5.15 11.05 3.33
CA LYS A 162 -6.52 11.57 3.25
C LYS A 162 -7.52 10.77 4.06
N HIS A 163 -7.34 9.45 4.18
CA HIS A 163 -8.18 8.62 5.06
C HIS A 163 -7.90 8.90 6.54
N VAL A 164 -6.63 9.05 6.92
CA VAL A 164 -6.23 9.41 8.30
C VAL A 164 -6.76 10.77 8.73
N GLU A 165 -6.89 11.73 7.80
CA GLU A 165 -7.43 13.07 8.04
C GLU A 165 -8.97 13.11 8.12
N ALA A 166 -9.66 12.07 7.63
CA ALA A 166 -11.12 12.05 7.56
C ALA A 166 -11.72 11.43 8.84
N GLU A 167 -12.77 12.08 9.38
CA GLU A 167 -13.38 11.71 10.66
C GLU A 167 -14.15 10.36 10.63
N ASP A 168 -14.58 9.91 9.45
CA ASP A 168 -15.44 8.72 9.26
C ASP A 168 -14.76 7.62 8.40
N THR A 169 -13.54 7.20 8.74
CA THR A 169 -12.89 6.09 8.01
C THR A 169 -12.60 4.88 8.88
N GLU A 170 -12.58 3.70 8.27
CA GLU A 170 -12.23 2.44 8.95
C GLU A 170 -10.73 2.35 9.32
N ILE A 171 -9.88 3.21 8.74
CA ILE A 171 -8.45 3.23 9.03
C ILE A 171 -8.23 4.09 10.28
N ASN A 172 -7.78 3.45 11.35
CA ASN A 172 -7.42 4.17 12.57
C ASN A 172 -6.20 5.08 12.30
N HIS A 173 -6.13 6.21 12.99
CA HIS A 173 -5.02 7.17 12.85
C HIS A 173 -3.64 6.49 13.00
N VAL A 174 -3.51 5.62 14.00
CA VAL A 174 -2.29 4.83 14.27
C VAL A 174 -1.94 3.94 13.06
N GLU A 175 -2.90 3.20 12.53
CA GLU A 175 -2.67 2.27 11.41
C GLU A 175 -2.18 3.00 10.15
N GLY A 176 -2.82 4.12 9.83
CA GLY A 176 -2.47 4.90 8.65
C GLY A 176 -1.12 5.61 8.78
N ILE A 177 -0.79 6.19 9.93
CA ILE A 177 0.54 6.77 10.16
C ILE A 177 1.62 5.68 10.15
N GLY A 178 1.35 4.52 10.74
CA GLY A 178 2.25 3.36 10.71
C GLY A 178 2.58 2.93 9.28
N ALA A 179 1.55 2.74 8.44
CA ALA A 179 1.75 2.40 7.02
C ALA A 179 2.59 3.45 6.27
N LEU A 180 2.34 4.74 6.52
CA LEU A 180 3.12 5.82 5.93
C LEU A 180 4.57 5.85 6.42
N ASN A 181 4.84 5.46 7.66
CA ASN A 181 6.19 5.37 8.19
C ASN A 181 6.95 4.19 7.58
N PHE A 182 6.27 3.07 7.29
CA PHE A 182 6.86 1.96 6.53
C PHE A 182 7.32 2.39 5.12
N PHE A 183 6.49 3.13 4.36
CA PHE A 183 6.91 3.65 3.05
C PHE A 183 8.10 4.63 3.12
N LYS A 184 8.35 5.26 4.27
CA LYS A 184 9.51 6.13 4.44
C LYS A 184 10.80 5.35 4.70
N LEU A 185 10.74 4.11 5.16
CA LEU A 185 11.96 3.33 5.47
C LEU A 185 12.86 3.14 4.24
N ASP A 186 12.26 3.02 3.05
CA ASP A 186 13.00 2.93 1.78
C ASP A 186 13.80 4.20 1.45
N LYS A 187 13.43 5.34 2.04
CA LYS A 187 14.03 6.65 1.76
C LYS A 187 15.03 7.08 2.82
N ILE A 188 15.12 6.35 3.93
CA ILE A 188 16.04 6.64 5.04
C ILE A 188 17.27 5.77 4.83
N VAL A 189 18.44 6.38 4.87
CA VAL A 189 19.71 5.66 4.82
C VAL A 189 20.16 5.30 6.24
N VAL A 190 20.85 4.17 6.38
CA VAL A 190 21.35 3.71 7.69
C VAL A 190 22.33 4.70 8.34
N ALA A 191 22.97 5.56 7.57
CA ALA A 191 23.86 6.61 8.09
C ALA A 191 23.15 7.71 8.88
N ASP A 192 21.84 7.88 8.69
CA ASP A 192 21.03 8.92 9.36
C ASP A 192 20.33 8.41 10.63
N GLU A 193 20.54 7.14 10.99
CA GLU A 193 19.85 6.48 12.10
C GLU A 193 20.81 5.79 13.07
N GLY A 194 20.30 5.52 14.27
CA GLY A 194 21.06 4.92 15.36
C GLY A 194 22.09 5.84 15.99
N GLU A 195 22.90 5.26 16.87
CA GLU A 195 23.89 5.95 17.66
C GLU A 195 25.29 5.79 17.07
N LEU A 196 26.12 6.82 17.22
CA LEU A 196 27.55 6.72 16.88
C LEU A 196 28.25 5.82 17.90
N ILE A 197 29.15 4.97 17.42
CA ILE A 197 29.94 4.10 18.28
C ILE A 197 31.16 4.87 18.77
N ASP A 198 31.30 4.97 20.09
CA ASP A 198 32.49 5.54 20.71
C ASP A 198 33.73 4.66 20.39
N PRO A 199 34.88 5.23 20.00
CA PRO A 199 36.10 4.46 19.78
C PRO A 199 36.55 3.62 20.99
N ASP A 200 36.28 4.07 22.22
CA ASP A 200 36.56 3.31 23.45
C ASP A 200 35.57 2.15 23.67
N SER A 201 34.44 2.14 22.94
CA SER A 201 33.51 1.00 22.84
C SER A 201 33.93 -0.04 21.80
N ILE A 202 35.16 0.00 21.28
CA ILE A 202 35.66 -0.99 20.31
C ILE A 202 36.85 -1.74 20.93
N LEU A 203 36.66 -3.04 21.19
CA LEU A 203 37.66 -3.88 21.83
C LEU A 203 38.15 -4.97 20.87
N ALA A 204 39.44 -4.93 20.53
CA ALA A 204 40.07 -5.95 19.71
C ALA A 204 40.54 -7.14 20.57
N LEU A 205 40.05 -8.33 20.26
CA LEU A 205 40.38 -9.57 20.97
C LEU A 205 40.99 -10.60 20.02
N LYS A 206 41.73 -11.56 20.58
CA LYS A 206 42.15 -12.76 19.84
C LYS A 206 40.92 -13.60 19.56
N THR A 207 40.85 -14.19 18.37
CA THR A 207 39.70 -14.98 17.93
C THR A 207 40.07 -16.43 17.72
N LYS A 208 39.08 -17.32 17.88
CA LYS A 208 39.14 -18.70 17.42
C LYS A 208 38.04 -18.89 16.39
N MET A 209 38.42 -19.01 15.11
CA MET A 209 37.49 -18.89 13.98
C MET A 209 36.76 -17.53 14.05
N ASP A 210 35.43 -17.51 14.12
CA ASP A 210 34.62 -16.29 14.14
C ASP A 210 34.16 -15.87 15.55
N LEU A 211 34.69 -16.50 16.61
CA LEU A 211 34.34 -16.17 17.99
C LEU A 211 35.52 -15.47 18.69
N PRO A 212 35.36 -14.21 19.13
CA PRO A 212 36.29 -13.54 20.04
C PRO A 212 36.47 -14.34 21.33
N ILE A 213 37.71 -14.52 21.76
CA ILE A 213 38.02 -15.20 23.02
C ILE A 213 37.95 -14.14 24.13
N ILE A 214 36.84 -14.14 24.87
CA ILE A 214 36.69 -13.31 26.07
C ILE A 214 37.62 -13.87 27.16
N PRO A 215 38.47 -13.04 27.79
CA PRO A 215 39.37 -13.49 28.85
C PRO A 215 38.59 -13.90 30.11
N ASP A 216 39.23 -14.68 30.98
CA ASP A 216 38.64 -15.05 32.27
C ASP A 216 38.35 -13.80 33.12
N ILE A 217 37.07 -13.58 33.41
CA ILE A 217 36.58 -12.42 34.15
C ILE A 217 36.57 -12.73 35.64
N LYS A 218 37.24 -11.90 36.44
CA LYS A 218 37.12 -11.95 37.91
C LYS A 218 35.96 -11.08 38.37
N PRO A 219 35.19 -11.50 39.39
CA PRO A 219 34.09 -10.71 39.96
C PRO A 219 34.65 -9.57 40.83
N SER A 220 35.33 -8.62 40.19
CA SER A 220 35.99 -7.50 40.84
C SER A 220 35.97 -6.29 39.92
N ALA A 221 35.69 -5.12 40.49
CA ALA A 221 35.80 -3.84 39.78
C ALA A 221 37.22 -3.58 39.25
N ASP A 222 38.23 -4.31 39.76
CA ASP A 222 39.61 -4.20 39.30
C ASP A 222 39.97 -5.10 38.12
N ASP A 223 39.03 -5.93 37.65
CA ASP A 223 39.24 -6.78 36.48
C ASP A 223 39.58 -5.95 35.22
N PRO A 224 40.69 -6.26 34.51
CA PRO A 224 41.12 -5.48 33.35
C PRO A 224 40.11 -5.45 32.20
N PHE A 225 39.39 -6.55 31.97
CA PHE A 225 38.40 -6.64 30.91
C PHE A 225 37.14 -5.86 31.27
N LEU A 226 36.65 -5.98 32.50
CA LEU A 226 35.51 -5.18 32.98
C LEU A 226 35.80 -3.69 32.96
N LYS A 227 37.02 -3.27 33.34
CA LYS A 227 37.45 -1.86 33.21
C LYS A 227 37.45 -1.39 31.76
N SER A 228 37.84 -2.25 30.83
CA SER A 228 37.85 -1.93 29.39
C SER A 228 36.43 -1.81 28.83
N LEU A 229 35.51 -2.70 29.23
CA LEU A 229 34.09 -2.61 28.88
C LEU A 229 33.42 -1.35 29.45
N HIS A 230 33.73 -0.99 30.69
CA HIS A 230 33.14 0.18 31.35
C HIS A 230 33.69 1.52 30.82
N LYS A 231 34.87 1.52 30.18
CA LYS A 231 35.63 2.73 29.84
C LYS A 231 34.82 3.77 29.05
N SER A 232 34.03 3.33 28.09
CA SER A 232 33.21 4.22 27.25
C SER A 232 31.94 4.70 27.93
N GLY A 233 31.48 4.01 28.98
CA GLY A 233 30.20 4.29 29.64
C GLY A 233 28.96 4.02 28.77
N HIS A 234 29.13 3.46 27.58
CA HIS A 234 28.03 3.12 26.68
C HIS A 234 27.57 1.68 26.89
N ARG A 235 26.26 1.46 26.69
CA ARG A 235 25.64 0.13 26.82
C ARG A 235 26.24 -0.89 25.85
N TRP A 236 26.53 -0.48 24.62
CA TRP A 236 26.99 -1.37 23.56
C TRP A 236 28.50 -1.25 23.34
N VAL A 237 29.18 -2.39 23.39
CA VAL A 237 30.61 -2.51 23.10
C VAL A 237 30.83 -3.51 21.97
N VAL A 238 31.54 -3.11 20.92
CA VAL A 238 31.83 -3.95 19.75
C VAL A 238 33.12 -4.72 19.96
N LEU A 239 33.05 -6.04 19.82
CA LEU A 239 34.22 -6.91 19.80
C LEU A 239 34.70 -7.13 18.36
N THR A 240 35.95 -6.79 18.11
CA THR A 240 36.62 -6.99 16.83
C THR A 240 37.72 -8.05 16.91
N ASN A 241 38.12 -8.59 15.76
CA ASN A 241 39.39 -9.29 15.65
C ASN A 241 40.57 -8.29 15.61
N LEU A 242 41.80 -8.82 15.58
CA LEU A 242 43.01 -7.99 15.49
C LEU A 242 43.13 -7.19 14.18
N ASP A 243 42.39 -7.59 13.14
CA ASP A 243 42.28 -6.92 11.85
C ASP A 243 41.14 -5.88 11.80
N ASN A 244 40.55 -5.55 12.95
CA ASN A 244 39.45 -4.58 13.10
C ASN A 244 38.14 -4.96 12.37
N GLN A 245 37.91 -6.25 12.15
CA GLN A 245 36.63 -6.76 11.68
C GLN A 245 35.70 -7.02 12.88
N PRO A 246 34.48 -6.49 12.88
CA PRO A 246 33.53 -6.69 13.97
C PRO A 246 32.93 -8.09 13.92
N LEU A 247 32.78 -8.71 15.09
CA LEU A 247 32.31 -10.09 15.21
C LEU A 247 31.11 -10.20 16.15
N LEU A 248 31.15 -9.53 17.31
CA LEU A 248 30.09 -9.54 18.31
C LEU A 248 29.87 -8.13 18.86
N VAL A 249 28.68 -7.90 19.43
CA VAL A 249 28.36 -6.72 20.23
C VAL A 249 27.96 -7.19 21.62
N ILE A 250 28.52 -6.60 22.67
CA ILE A 250 28.23 -6.92 24.07
C ILE A 250 27.26 -5.88 24.65
N ASP A 251 26.23 -6.33 25.36
CA ASP A 251 25.50 -5.51 26.34
C ASP A 251 26.36 -5.37 27.61
N ALA A 252 27.13 -4.28 27.68
CA ALA A 252 28.08 -4.02 28.74
C ALA A 252 27.39 -3.86 30.09
N ASP A 253 26.21 -3.22 30.14
CA ASP A 253 25.45 -3.04 31.39
C ASP A 253 24.95 -4.37 31.96
N GLY A 254 24.48 -5.26 31.08
CA GLY A 254 24.07 -6.61 31.43
C GLY A 254 25.26 -7.44 31.94
N LEU A 255 26.35 -7.47 31.17
CA LEU A 255 27.54 -8.25 31.49
C LEU A 255 28.22 -7.77 32.78
N LEU A 256 28.42 -6.46 32.96
CA LEU A 256 29.04 -5.89 34.16
C LEU A 256 28.26 -6.26 35.43
N ARG A 257 26.92 -6.20 35.35
CA ARG A 257 26.04 -6.57 36.46
C ARG A 257 26.17 -8.06 36.79
N ALA A 258 26.09 -8.93 35.79
CA ALA A 258 26.21 -10.35 36.00
C ALA A 258 27.60 -10.75 36.53
N ALA A 259 28.66 -10.19 35.95
CA ALA A 259 30.04 -10.47 36.35
C ALA A 259 30.33 -10.09 37.81
N LEU A 260 29.73 -9.02 38.32
CA LEU A 260 29.96 -8.53 39.69
C LEU A 260 29.06 -9.19 40.74
N PHE A 261 27.88 -9.70 40.37
CA PHE A 261 26.87 -10.14 41.34
C PHE A 261 26.43 -11.61 41.18
N GLU A 262 26.68 -12.25 40.04
CA GLU A 262 26.21 -13.62 39.74
C GLU A 262 27.41 -14.57 39.60
N HIS A 263 27.75 -15.30 40.68
CA HIS A 263 29.03 -16.02 40.77
C HIS A 263 28.98 -17.50 40.37
N GLU A 264 27.82 -18.14 40.35
CA GLU A 264 27.74 -19.61 40.22
C GLU A 264 27.56 -20.11 38.77
N GLN A 265 27.06 -19.28 37.84
CA GLN A 265 26.84 -19.62 36.43
C GLN A 265 27.00 -18.41 35.50
N PHE A 266 28.17 -17.76 35.52
CA PHE A 266 28.46 -16.63 34.65
C PHE A 266 29.04 -17.09 33.31
N ASP A 267 28.31 -16.83 32.22
CA ASP A 267 28.80 -16.99 30.85
C ASP A 267 28.68 -15.63 30.12
N PRO A 268 29.81 -14.98 29.76
CA PRO A 268 29.81 -13.68 29.11
C PRO A 268 29.20 -13.70 27.70
N TYR A 269 29.16 -14.87 27.03
CA TYR A 269 28.60 -14.98 25.68
C TYR A 269 27.07 -14.86 25.67
N LEU A 270 26.38 -15.04 26.81
CA LEU A 270 24.94 -14.81 26.96
C LEU A 270 24.54 -13.34 26.81
N TYR A 271 25.50 -12.42 27.01
CA TYR A 271 25.32 -10.98 26.85
C TYR A 271 25.87 -10.47 25.52
N CYS A 272 26.27 -11.38 24.63
CA CYS A 272 26.74 -11.07 23.29
C CYS A 272 25.60 -11.21 22.29
N HIS A 273 25.58 -10.30 21.32
CA HIS A 273 24.69 -10.25 20.18
C HIS A 273 25.52 -10.38 18.90
N ARG A 274 25.00 -11.09 17.91
CA ARG A 274 25.68 -11.21 16.61
C ARG A 274 25.10 -10.15 15.66
N PRO A 275 25.87 -9.10 15.32
CA PRO A 275 25.34 -8.02 14.51
C PRO A 275 25.21 -8.43 13.05
N VAL A 276 24.26 -7.81 12.34
CA VAL A 276 24.30 -7.76 10.88
C VAL A 276 25.15 -6.56 10.47
N ILE A 277 26.25 -6.84 9.78
CA ILE A 277 27.24 -5.84 9.39
C ILE A 277 26.84 -5.22 8.06
N ILE A 278 26.76 -3.90 8.01
CA ILE A 278 26.48 -3.11 6.81
C ILE A 278 27.66 -2.18 6.58
N THR A 279 28.32 -2.29 5.43
CA THR A 279 29.48 -1.46 5.08
C THR A 279 29.13 -0.31 4.15
N ASP A 280 28.00 -0.39 3.43
CA ASP A 280 27.53 0.67 2.55
C ASP A 280 26.57 1.60 3.30
N GLU A 281 27.02 2.82 3.59
CA GLU A 281 26.24 3.87 4.26
C GLU A 281 24.99 4.29 3.49
N LYS A 282 24.91 4.02 2.19
CA LYS A 282 23.75 4.34 1.34
C LYS A 282 22.65 3.29 1.40
N THR A 283 22.88 2.18 2.08
CA THR A 283 21.87 1.12 2.28
C THR A 283 20.63 1.73 2.92
N SER A 284 19.44 1.43 2.39
CA SER A 284 18.20 1.90 3.00
C SER A 284 17.93 1.16 4.31
N LEU A 285 17.22 1.81 5.23
CA LEU A 285 16.84 1.19 6.49
C LEU A 285 15.93 -0.03 6.26
N SER A 286 15.10 -0.01 5.22
CA SER A 286 14.26 -1.16 4.85
C SER A 286 15.09 -2.39 4.46
N GLU A 287 16.12 -2.22 3.63
CA GLU A 287 17.02 -3.30 3.22
C GLU A 287 17.79 -3.82 4.44
N ALA A 288 18.25 -2.93 5.31
CA ALA A 288 18.92 -3.29 6.55
C ALA A 288 18.03 -4.16 7.47
N VAL A 289 16.77 -3.77 7.67
CA VAL A 289 15.79 -4.54 8.46
C VAL A 289 15.55 -5.93 7.84
N ILE A 290 15.47 -6.03 6.51
CA ILE A 290 15.31 -7.32 5.83
C ILE A 290 16.54 -8.21 6.06
N LYS A 291 17.76 -7.65 5.97
CA LYS A 291 19.01 -8.39 6.25
C LYS A 291 19.07 -8.89 7.68
N MET A 292 18.63 -8.09 8.65
CA MET A 292 18.49 -8.48 10.05
C MET A 292 17.57 -9.70 10.20
N LYS A 293 16.36 -9.63 9.65
CA LYS A 293 15.35 -10.69 9.75
C LYS A 293 15.73 -11.98 9.00
N MET A 294 16.35 -11.86 7.82
CA MET A 294 16.85 -13.01 7.08
C MET A 294 17.92 -13.76 7.89
N SER A 295 18.78 -13.02 8.57
CA SER A 295 19.85 -13.59 9.39
C SER A 295 19.30 -14.32 10.62
N GLU A 296 18.18 -13.91 11.21
CA GLU A 296 17.49 -14.68 12.26
C GLU A 296 16.93 -16.02 11.75
N SER A 297 16.44 -16.08 10.51
CA SER A 297 15.68 -17.23 9.99
C SER A 297 16.53 -18.44 9.55
N VAL A 298 17.83 -18.26 9.30
CA VAL A 298 18.73 -19.32 8.80
C VAL A 298 19.16 -20.30 9.90
N ASP A 299 19.04 -19.93 11.18
CA ASP A 299 19.63 -20.67 12.31
C ASP A 299 18.61 -21.38 13.21
N LYS A 300 17.56 -22.00 12.64
CA LYS A 300 16.69 -22.92 13.41
C LYS A 300 17.42 -24.17 13.93
N SER A 301 18.68 -24.39 13.54
CA SER A 301 19.52 -25.53 13.94
C SER A 301 20.64 -25.17 14.91
N PHE A 302 20.81 -23.90 15.31
CA PHE A 302 21.78 -23.51 16.33
C PHE A 302 21.05 -23.23 17.65
N ASP A 303 21.27 -24.09 18.64
CA ASP A 303 20.75 -24.03 20.01
C ASP A 303 21.49 -22.96 20.86
N GLY A 304 21.90 -21.84 20.24
CA GLY A 304 22.84 -20.87 20.81
C GLY A 304 22.18 -19.53 21.13
N VAL A 305 22.32 -19.11 22.38
CA VAL A 305 21.67 -18.00 23.13
C VAL A 305 21.98 -16.57 22.62
N ILE A 306 22.38 -16.40 21.36
CA ILE A 306 22.84 -15.10 20.82
C ILE A 306 21.79 -14.54 19.86
N GLU A 307 21.11 -13.48 20.29
CA GLU A 307 20.11 -12.77 19.48
C GLU A 307 20.78 -11.94 18.36
N ARG A 308 20.08 -11.79 17.23
CA ARG A 308 20.52 -11.05 16.02
C ARG A 308 19.66 -9.81 15.81
N ASP A 309 19.61 -8.96 16.82
CA ASP A 309 18.72 -7.79 16.93
C ASP A 309 19.44 -6.43 16.75
N VAL A 310 20.73 -6.47 16.37
CA VAL A 310 21.59 -5.30 16.23
C VAL A 310 22.13 -5.19 14.79
N LEU A 311 21.98 -4.02 14.20
CA LEU A 311 22.63 -3.63 12.96
C LEU A 311 23.89 -2.83 13.29
N LEU A 312 25.01 -3.20 12.67
CA LEU A 312 26.28 -2.52 12.83
C LEU A 312 26.71 -1.92 11.49
N ILE A 313 26.74 -0.60 11.41
CA ILE A 313 27.26 0.13 10.27
C ILE A 313 28.76 0.28 10.47
N TRP A 314 29.54 -0.41 9.63
CA TRP A 314 30.99 -0.51 9.76
C TRP A 314 31.70 0.13 8.57
N SER A 315 31.55 1.46 8.48
CA SER A 315 32.15 2.33 7.47
C SER A 315 33.08 3.36 8.14
N ASP A 316 33.33 4.48 7.46
CA ASP A 316 34.07 5.61 8.02
C ASP A 316 33.40 6.13 9.30
N THR A 317 32.06 6.23 9.28
CA THR A 317 31.25 6.56 10.46
C THR A 317 30.58 5.32 11.04
N LYS A 318 31.13 4.82 12.17
CA LYS A 318 30.63 3.61 12.82
C LYS A 318 29.37 3.92 13.62
N ARG A 319 28.30 3.17 13.34
CA ARG A 319 27.01 3.32 14.01
C ARG A 319 26.41 1.99 14.41
N ILE A 320 25.60 2.03 15.45
CA ILE A 320 24.79 0.92 15.92
C ILE A 320 23.32 1.32 15.82
N ILE A 321 22.51 0.48 15.18
CA ILE A 321 21.05 0.63 15.13
C ILE A 321 20.44 -0.61 15.80
N THR A 322 19.59 -0.38 16.78
CA THR A 322 18.88 -1.44 17.50
C THR A 322 17.46 -1.61 16.98
N GLY A 323 16.82 -2.74 17.31
CA GLY A 323 15.39 -2.93 17.06
C GLY A 323 14.51 -1.83 17.68
N ALA A 324 14.92 -1.25 18.82
CA ALA A 324 14.20 -0.17 19.48
C ALA A 324 14.23 1.14 18.66
N ASP A 325 15.34 1.44 17.98
CA ASP A 325 15.47 2.63 17.12
C ASP A 325 14.53 2.52 15.91
N ILE A 326 14.54 1.36 15.24
CA ILE A 326 13.67 1.06 14.10
C ILE A 326 12.20 1.13 14.53
N TYR A 327 11.87 0.53 15.68
CA TYR A 327 10.52 0.53 16.21
C TYR A 327 10.05 1.94 16.60
N GLY A 328 10.88 2.71 17.31
CA GLY A 328 10.61 4.10 17.66
C GLY A 328 10.35 4.97 16.43
N ARG A 329 11.09 4.74 15.34
CA ARG A 329 10.86 5.42 14.06
C ARG A 329 9.50 5.09 13.45
N LEU A 330 9.10 3.82 13.46
CA LEU A 330 7.79 3.38 12.99
C LEU A 330 6.65 3.99 13.83
N LEU A 331 6.84 4.12 15.14
CA LEU A 331 5.88 4.73 16.07
C LEU A 331 5.80 6.27 16.02
N LYS A 332 6.75 6.92 15.38
CA LYS A 332 6.85 8.38 15.40
C LYS A 332 5.61 9.04 14.79
N GLY A 333 4.96 9.90 15.58
CA GLY A 333 3.77 10.65 15.17
C GLY A 333 2.47 9.85 15.20
N MET A 334 2.45 8.65 15.80
CA MET A 334 1.23 7.85 15.96
C MET A 334 0.37 8.25 17.17
N GLN A 335 0.79 9.25 17.96
CA GLN A 335 -0.03 9.77 19.05
C GLN A 335 -1.28 10.47 18.49
N PRO A 336 -2.48 10.09 18.94
CA PRO A 336 -3.71 10.77 18.58
C PRO A 336 -3.61 12.28 18.83
N PRO A 337 -4.21 13.13 17.98
CA PRO A 337 -4.22 14.58 18.16
C PRO A 337 -4.71 15.02 19.56
N GLU A 338 -5.64 14.25 20.13
CA GLU A 338 -6.23 14.47 21.46
C GLU A 338 -5.22 14.36 22.61
N LEU A 339 -4.14 13.60 22.44
CA LEU A 339 -3.08 13.43 23.44
C LEU A 339 -1.91 14.40 23.25
N GLN A 340 -1.81 15.07 22.09
CA GLN A 340 -0.75 16.05 21.80
C GLN A 340 -1.02 17.42 22.45
N THR A 341 -2.28 17.77 22.70
CA THR A 341 -2.67 19.05 23.31
C THR A 341 -2.39 19.12 24.81
N THR A 342 -2.29 17.99 25.51
CA THR A 342 -1.99 17.93 26.95
C THR A 342 -0.50 18.11 27.29
N SER A 343 0.42 17.96 26.33
CA SER A 343 1.86 18.14 26.58
C SER A 343 2.36 19.59 26.48
N THR A 344 1.54 20.52 25.96
CA THR A 344 1.93 21.94 25.77
C THR A 344 1.39 22.89 26.84
N SER A 345 0.62 22.41 27.81
CA SER A 345 0.08 23.24 28.92
C SER A 345 0.80 23.05 30.25
N GLY A 346 1.96 22.39 30.25
CA GLY A 346 2.76 22.10 31.44
C GLY A 346 4.23 22.44 31.24
N SER A 347 4.52 23.72 31.00
CA SER A 347 5.88 24.28 31.07
C SER A 347 5.82 25.66 31.70
#